data_AF-A0A963J270-F1
#
_entry.id   AF-A0A963J270-F1
#
_cell.length_a   1.000
_cell.length_b   1.000
_cell.length_c   1.000
_cell.angle_alpha   90.00
_cell.angle_beta   90.00
_cell.angle_gamma   90.00
#
_symmetry.space_group_name_H-M   'P 1'
#
loop_
_entity.id
_entity.type
_entity.pdbx_description
1 polymer ?
#
loop_
_entity_poly.entity_id
_entity_poly.type
_entity_poly.pdbx_seq_one_letter_code
_entity_poly.pdbx_strand_id
1 'polypeptide(L)'
;DRGPVRLGTHQKDDGTQVPKWHDSEVAAIAYAIQNILARRARQHSPVVQEPAQGNAPMAAMPPVMAGKKCSECGAHAMIRKDGCDYCTQCGHLGTCG
;
A
#
# COMPACT_ATOMS: atom_id res chain seq x y z
N ASP A 1 -17.94 7.67 -7.33
CA ASP A 1 -16.62 7.11 -7.00
C ASP A 1 -16.83 5.92 -6.07
N ARG A 2 -16.26 4.75 -6.39
CA ARG A 2 -16.55 3.48 -5.69
C ARG A 2 -15.82 3.34 -4.34
N GLY A 3 -15.13 4.37 -3.89
CA GLY A 3 -14.39 4.34 -2.63
C GLY A 3 -12.98 3.76 -2.78
N PRO A 4 -12.28 3.53 -1.65
CA PRO A 4 -10.86 3.25 -1.67
C PRO A 4 -10.52 1.91 -2.32
N VAL A 5 -9.53 1.92 -3.22
CA VAL A 5 -9.09 0.75 -4.01
C VAL A 5 -7.72 0.28 -3.55
N ARG A 6 -7.55 -1.02 -3.34
CA ARG A 6 -6.25 -1.63 -3.02
C ARG A 6 -5.52 -2.04 -4.30
N LEU A 7 -4.35 -1.45 -4.56
CA LEU A 7 -3.51 -1.85 -5.69
C LEU A 7 -2.02 -1.62 -5.39
N GLY A 8 -1.24 -2.71 -5.46
CA GLY A 8 0.22 -2.71 -5.27
C GLY A 8 0.67 -2.85 -3.81
N THR A 9 1.99 -2.73 -3.62
CA THR A 9 2.66 -2.75 -2.31
C THR A 9 3.42 -1.45 -2.07
N HIS A 10 3.60 -1.10 -0.80
CA HIS A 10 4.46 -0.04 -0.30
C HIS A 10 5.51 -0.69 0.61
N GLN A 11 6.78 -0.29 0.47
CA GLN A 11 7.86 -0.75 1.33
C GLN A 11 8.03 0.23 2.49
N LYS A 12 7.93 -0.26 3.72
CA LYS A 12 8.20 0.51 4.93
C LYS A 12 9.70 0.74 5.14
N ASP A 13 10.06 1.62 6.07
CA ASP A 13 11.47 1.87 6.44
C ASP A 13 12.22 0.61 6.91
N ASP A 14 11.50 -0.30 7.57
CA ASP A 14 11.99 -1.62 7.98
C ASP A 14 12.18 -2.61 6.81
N GLY A 15 11.80 -2.23 5.58
CA GLY A 15 11.83 -3.09 4.40
C GLY A 15 10.60 -3.99 4.23
N THR A 16 9.73 -4.04 5.24
CA THR A 16 8.45 -4.77 5.17
C THR A 16 7.54 -4.23 4.05
N GLN A 17 7.05 -5.11 3.18
CA GLN A 17 6.08 -4.74 2.14
C GLN A 17 4.63 -4.84 2.65
N VAL A 18 3.88 -3.75 2.54
CA VAL A 18 2.47 -3.66 2.95
C VAL A 18 1.56 -3.29 1.79
N PRO A 19 0.26 -3.65 1.81
CA PRO A 19 -0.65 -3.31 0.73
C PRO A 19 -0.83 -1.80 0.60
N LYS A 20 -0.88 -1.30 -0.63
CA LYS A 20 -1.14 0.12 -0.92
C LYS A 20 -2.62 0.34 -1.25
N TRP A 21 -3.22 1.33 -0.60
CA TRP A 21 -4.59 1.79 -0.84
C TRP A 21 -4.61 3.17 -1.49
N HIS A 22 -5.52 3.33 -2.44
CA HIS A 22 -5.78 4.53 -3.22
C HIS A 22 -7.16 5.04 -2.87
N ASP A 23 -7.36 6.35 -2.93
CA ASP A 23 -8.62 7.02 -2.60
C ASP A 23 -9.66 6.92 -3.72
N SER A 24 -9.23 6.61 -4.95
CA SER A 24 -10.09 6.43 -6.12
C SER A 24 -9.55 5.36 -7.08
N GLU A 25 -10.43 4.88 -7.97
CA GLU A 25 -10.07 3.99 -9.08
C GLU A 25 -9.07 4.68 -10.03
N VAL A 26 -9.22 5.98 -10.25
CA VAL A 26 -8.34 6.78 -11.11
C VAL A 26 -6.92 6.83 -10.54
N ALA A 27 -6.78 7.05 -9.23
CA ALA A 27 -5.48 7.03 -8.55
C ALA A 27 -4.81 5.65 -8.64
N ALA A 28 -5.58 4.57 -8.50
CA ALA A 28 -5.08 3.21 -8.68
C ALA A 28 -4.59 2.96 -10.12
N ILE A 29 -5.34 3.40 -11.15
CA ILE A 29 -4.93 3.28 -12.55
C ILE A 29 -3.65 4.10 -12.82
N ALA A 30 -3.58 5.34 -12.33
CA ALA A 30 -2.38 6.17 -12.48
C ALA A 30 -1.14 5.48 -11.87
N TYR A 31 -1.30 4.88 -10.68
CA TYR A 31 -0.24 4.09 -10.05
C TYR A 31 0.16 2.87 -10.89
N ALA A 32 -0.81 2.14 -11.46
CA ALA A 32 -0.54 0.99 -12.33
C ALA A 32 0.31 1.39 -13.55
N ILE A 33 -0.06 2.51 -14.20
CA ILE A 33 0.67 3.06 -15.35
C ILE A 33 2.09 3.43 -14.95
N GLN A 34 2.27 4.17 -13.85
CA GLN A 34 3.60 4.55 -13.34
C GLN A 34 4.47 3.30 -13.09
N ASN A 35 3.90 2.24 -12.53
CA ASN A 35 4.63 1.00 -12.28
C ASN A 35 5.00 0.26 -13.59
N ILE A 36 4.14 0.31 -14.62
CA ILE A 36 4.48 -0.20 -15.96
C ILE A 36 5.63 0.60 -16.57
N LEU A 37 5.59 1.94 -16.49
CA LEU A 37 6.65 2.81 -17.01
C LEU A 37 7.98 2.56 -16.29
N ALA A 38 7.97 2.46 -14.96
CA ALA A 38 9.17 2.16 -14.17
C ALA A 38 9.78 0.80 -14.53
N ARG A 39 8.94 -0.22 -14.76
CA ARG A 39 9.40 -1.53 -15.23
C ARG A 39 10.04 -1.46 -16.61
N ARG A 40 9.43 -0.75 -17.56
CA ARG A 40 9.98 -0.57 -18.91
C ARG A 40 11.30 0.20 -18.90
N ALA A 41 11.42 1.24 -18.08
CA ALA A 41 12.66 2.01 -17.95
C ALA A 41 13.84 1.13 -17.49
N ARG A 42 13.59 0.19 -16.56
CA ARG A 42 14.61 -0.80 -16.13
C ARG A 42 14.98 -1.79 -17.23
N GLN A 43 14.02 -2.18 -18.08
CA GLN A 43 14.28 -3.09 -19.20
C GLN A 43 15.06 -2.45 -20.35
N HIS A 44 14.91 -1.13 -20.54
CA HIS A 44 15.61 -0.40 -21.60
C HIS A 44 16.96 0.21 -21.17
N SER A 45 17.37 0.06 -19.91
CA SER A 45 18.75 0.35 -19.48
C SER A 45 19.61 -0.92 -19.54
N PRO A 46 20.88 -0.86 -19.99
CA PRO A 46 21.75 -2.03 -19.98
C PRO A 46 22.17 -2.36 -18.54
N VAL A 47 21.49 -3.37 -17.97
CA VAL A 47 21.84 -4.29 -16.87
C VAL A 47 22.44 -3.71 -15.57
N VAL A 48 21.65 -3.74 -14.48
CA VAL A 48 21.93 -4.53 -13.26
C VAL A 48 20.61 -5.12 -12.76
N GLN A 49 20.54 -6.45 -12.67
CA GLN A 49 19.42 -7.22 -12.09
C GLN A 49 19.67 -7.46 -10.59
N GLU A 50 18.64 -7.29 -9.74
CA GLU A 50 18.19 -8.21 -8.65
C GLU A 50 17.12 -7.55 -7.73
N PRO A 51 16.26 -8.28 -7.00
CA PRO A 51 15.57 -9.54 -7.32
C PRO A 51 14.07 -9.32 -7.64
N ALA A 52 13.45 -10.38 -8.17
CA ALA A 52 12.05 -10.47 -8.51
C ALA A 52 11.15 -10.21 -7.28
N GLN A 53 10.35 -9.14 -7.34
CA GLN A 53 9.28 -8.91 -6.38
C GLN A 53 8.17 -9.94 -6.64
N GLY A 54 8.08 -10.90 -5.72
CA GLY A 54 7.12 -11.98 -5.76
C GLY A 54 5.70 -11.48 -5.95
N ASN A 55 4.96 -12.18 -6.80
CA ASN A 55 3.52 -12.06 -6.95
C ASN A 55 2.88 -12.47 -5.61
N ALA A 56 2.81 -11.53 -4.67
CA ALA A 56 2.25 -11.78 -3.36
C ALA A 56 0.76 -12.13 -3.54
N PRO A 57 0.27 -13.22 -2.92
CA PRO A 57 -1.12 -13.60 -3.04
C PRO A 57 -1.98 -12.44 -2.53
N MET A 58 -3.06 -12.15 -3.25
CA MET A 58 -4.10 -11.25 -2.80
C MET A 58 -4.73 -11.87 -1.55
N ALA A 59 -4.15 -11.59 -0.37
CA ALA A 59 -4.74 -11.99 0.89
C ALA A 59 -6.12 -11.30 0.98
N ALA A 60 -7.17 -12.12 0.88
CA ALA A 60 -8.54 -11.74 1.16
C ALA A 60 -8.59 -11.32 2.63
N MET A 61 -8.89 -10.05 2.86
CA MET A 61 -8.87 -9.43 4.17
C MET A 61 -10.17 -8.66 4.40
N PRO A 62 -10.56 -8.51 5.69
CA PRO A 62 -11.90 -8.11 6.13
C PRO A 62 -12.42 -6.79 5.54
N PRO A 63 -13.75 -6.56 5.57
CA PRO A 63 -14.37 -5.39 4.97
C PRO A 63 -13.77 -4.08 5.49
N VAL A 64 -13.63 -3.13 4.56
CA VAL A 64 -13.15 -1.77 4.82
C VAL A 64 -14.11 -1.08 5.79
N MET A 65 -13.68 -0.91 7.04
CA MET A 65 -14.40 -0.14 8.04
C MET A 65 -14.13 1.35 7.84
N ALA A 66 -15.08 2.21 8.22
CA ALA A 66 -14.94 3.66 8.16
C ALA A 66 -14.03 4.18 9.30
N GLY A 67 -12.72 4.05 9.15
CA GLY A 67 -11.71 4.62 10.06
C GLY A 67 -10.98 5.83 9.46
N LYS A 68 -10.11 6.47 10.25
CA LYS A 68 -9.21 7.52 9.73
C LYS A 68 -8.24 6.91 8.71
N LYS A 69 -7.79 7.74 7.75
CA LYS A 69 -6.79 7.35 6.75
C LYS A 69 -5.44 7.09 7.42
N CYS A 70 -4.86 5.93 7.17
CA CYS A 70 -3.49 5.61 7.56
C CYS A 70 -2.51 6.39 6.68
N SER A 71 -1.55 7.08 7.32
CA SER A 71 -0.47 7.83 6.67
C SER A 71 0.52 6.95 5.90
N GLU A 72 0.69 5.68 6.29
CA GLU A 72 1.60 4.76 5.60
C GLU A 72 0.96 4.05 4.42
N CYS A 73 -0.11 3.28 4.66
CA CYS A 73 -0.67 2.40 3.63
C CYS A 73 -1.86 3.01 2.87
N GLY A 74 -2.39 4.13 3.35
CA GLY A 74 -3.57 4.80 2.77
C GLY A 74 -4.92 4.17 3.13
N ALA A 75 -4.95 3.04 3.85
CA ALA A 75 -6.21 2.41 4.23
C ALA A 75 -6.97 3.27 5.25
N HIS A 76 -8.30 3.33 5.13
CA HIS A 76 -9.18 3.94 6.13
C HIS A 76 -9.39 3.02 7.33
N ALA A 77 -8.31 2.51 7.92
CA ALA A 77 -8.32 1.43 8.90
C ALA A 77 -7.53 1.79 10.18
N MET A 78 -7.37 3.08 10.46
CA MET A 78 -6.71 3.56 11.67
C MET A 78 -7.71 3.63 12.83
N ILE A 79 -7.38 2.93 13.93
CA ILE A 79 -8.16 2.85 15.17
C ILE A 79 -7.29 3.28 16.37
N ARG A 80 -7.90 3.58 17.51
CA ARG A 80 -7.17 3.79 18.77
C ARG A 80 -7.09 2.44 19.51
N LYS A 81 -5.88 1.93 19.73
CA LYS A 81 -5.59 0.68 20.44
C LYS A 81 -4.54 0.96 21.52
N ASP A 82 -4.85 0.65 22.78
CA ASP A 82 -3.93 0.80 23.92
C ASP A 82 -3.36 2.24 24.07
N GLY A 83 -4.16 3.26 23.77
CA GLY A 83 -3.72 4.67 23.80
C GLY A 83 -3.02 5.14 22.52
N CYS A 84 -2.67 4.24 21.60
CA CYS A 84 -1.97 4.55 20.36
C CYS A 84 -2.88 4.45 19.12
N ASP A 85 -2.63 5.29 18.11
CA ASP A 85 -3.24 5.07 16.80
C ASP A 85 -2.60 3.84 16.14
N TYR A 86 -3.41 2.86 15.74
CA TYR A 86 -2.99 1.60 15.15
C TYR A 86 -3.75 1.35 13.85
N CYS A 87 -3.04 1.05 12.76
CA CYS A 87 -3.65 0.65 11.51
C CYS A 87 -3.83 -0.87 11.46
N THR A 88 -5.07 -1.32 11.42
CA THR A 88 -5.39 -2.77 11.37
C THR A 88 -5.02 -3.43 10.05
N GLN A 89 -4.70 -2.64 9.01
CA GLN A 89 -4.41 -3.16 7.67
C GLN A 89 -2.92 -3.31 7.36
N CYS A 90 -2.07 -2.46 7.92
CA CYS A 90 -0.62 -2.51 7.70
C CYS A 90 0.20 -2.57 8.99
N GLY A 91 -0.44 -2.58 10.15
CA GLY A 91 0.22 -2.61 11.46
C GLY A 91 0.95 -1.31 11.84
N HIS A 92 0.74 -0.20 11.12
CA HIS A 92 1.36 1.08 11.47
C HIS A 92 0.90 1.56 12.85
N LEU A 93 1.85 1.98 13.69
CA LEU A 93 1.61 2.63 14.97
C LEU A 93 1.90 4.13 14.83
N GLY A 94 0.89 4.96 15.06
CA GLY A 94 0.97 6.41 15.10
C GLY A 94 1.13 6.94 16.52
N THR A 95 0.59 8.13 16.77
CA THR A 95 0.75 8.82 18.06
C THR A 95 0.09 8.05 19.20
N CYS A 96 0.83 7.90 20.31
CA CYS A 96 0.35 7.38 21.59
C CYS A 96 0.07 8.55 22.55
N GLY A 97 -1.04 8.47 23.27
CA GLY A 97 -1.45 9.45 24.28
C GLY A 97 -2.37 8.84 25.33
#